data_AF-A0A0V0Z3J6-F1
#
_entry.id   AF-A0A0V0Z3J6-F1
#
_cell.length_a   1.000
_cell.length_b   1.000
_cell.length_c   1.000
_cell.angle_alpha   90.00
_cell.angle_beta   90.00
_cell.angle_gamma   90.00
#
_symmetry.space_group_name_H-M   'P 1'
#
loop_
_entity.id
_entity.type
_entity.pdbx_description
1 polymer ?
#
loop_
_entity_poly.entity_id
_entity_poly.type
_entity_poly.pdbx_seq_one_letter_code
_entity_poly.pdbx_strand_id
1 'polypeptide(L)'
;LRRFWELEAIGIATDNQTAPPDQEALQRFEEGLSFDGERYEVHLPWVPSRPSLPNNFPQARRRLLAVERRLARREEEKREYAATMRQYVENGWAERAPEIGPEGRTWYLPHHAVYQ
;
A
#
# COMPACT_ATOMS: atom_id res chain seq x y z
N LEU A 1 -10.92 -34.22 -0.24
CA LEU A 1 -11.13 -32.77 -0.46
C LEU A 1 -11.81 -32.10 0.73
N ARG A 2 -13.02 -32.49 1.18
CA ARG A 2 -13.65 -31.88 2.38
C ARG A 2 -12.81 -31.91 3.66
N ARG A 3 -12.23 -33.06 4.01
CA ARG A 3 -11.42 -33.21 5.24
C ARG A 3 -10.11 -32.41 5.25
N PHE A 4 -9.60 -32.00 4.09
CA PHE A 4 -8.38 -31.20 4.02
C PHE A 4 -8.66 -29.76 4.45
N TRP A 5 -9.77 -29.18 3.96
CA TRP A 5 -10.22 -27.84 4.33
C TRP A 5 -10.72 -27.76 5.78
N GLU A 6 -11.27 -28.84 6.33
CA GLU A 6 -11.67 -28.89 7.76
C GLU A 6 -10.48 -28.82 8.72
N LEU A 7 -9.30 -29.33 8.34
CA LEU A 7 -8.10 -29.31 9.19
C LEU A 7 -7.39 -27.94 9.18
N GLU A 8 -7.44 -27.19 8.07
CA GLU A 8 -6.93 -25.81 8.01
C GLU A 8 -7.81 -24.81 8.78
N ALA A 9 -9.06 -25.18 9.09
CA ALA A 9 -9.99 -24.35 9.86
C ALA A 9 -9.85 -24.51 11.38
N ILE A 10 -9.02 -25.43 11.88
CA ILE A 10 -8.81 -25.63 13.32
C ILE A 10 -7.99 -24.46 13.87
N GLY A 11 -8.69 -23.43 14.34
CA GLY A 11 -8.13 -22.16 14.85
C GLY A 11 -8.90 -20.95 14.36
N ILE A 12 -9.61 -21.08 13.23
CA ILE A 12 -10.66 -20.17 12.78
C ILE A 12 -11.96 -20.72 13.38
N ALA A 13 -12.11 -20.58 14.71
CA ALA A 13 -13.41 -20.81 15.30
C ALA A 13 -14.40 -19.89 14.57
N THR A 14 -15.45 -20.47 13.99
CA THR A 14 -16.65 -19.75 13.56
C THR A 14 -17.39 -19.30 14.81
N ASP A 15 -16.77 -18.45 15.62
CA ASP A 15 -17.57 -17.58 16.45
C ASP A 15 -18.18 -16.61 15.42
N ASN A 16 -19.43 -16.87 15.02
CA ASN A 16 -20.22 -16.07 14.06
C ASN A 16 -20.46 -14.62 14.55
N GLN A 17 -19.68 -14.17 15.52
CA GLN A 17 -19.64 -12.80 16.00
C GLN A 17 -18.56 -12.07 15.22
N THR A 18 -18.88 -11.74 13.96
CA THR A 18 -18.17 -10.68 13.24
C THR A 18 -18.16 -9.45 14.15
N ALA A 19 -16.98 -8.95 14.51
CA ALA A 19 -16.89 -7.78 15.37
C ALA A 19 -17.69 -6.63 14.73
N PRO A 20 -18.35 -5.74 15.50
CA PRO A 20 -19.15 -4.65 14.92
C PRO A 20 -18.43 -3.82 13.83
N PRO A 21 -17.11 -3.51 13.95
CA PRO A 21 -16.35 -2.86 12.88
C PRO A 21 -16.25 -3.66 11.57
N ASP A 22 -16.25 -4.99 11.68
CA ASP A 22 -16.15 -5.89 10.53
C ASP A 22 -17.50 -6.03 9.81
N GLN A 23 -18.63 -5.88 10.52
CA GLN A 23 -19.96 -5.85 9.90
C GLN A 23 -20.16 -4.59 9.05
N GLU A 24 -19.73 -3.42 9.53
CA GLU A 24 -19.79 -2.17 8.76
C GLU A 24 -18.89 -2.23 7.52
N ALA A 25 -17.71 -2.84 7.64
CA ALA A 25 -16.80 -3.04 6.51
C ALA A 25 -17.40 -3.98 5.45
N LEU A 26 -18.01 -5.10 5.87
CA LEU A 26 -18.70 -6.03 4.97
C LEU A 26 -19.88 -5.37 4.26
N GLN A 27 -20.70 -4.60 4.98
CA GLN A 27 -21.82 -3.87 4.39
C GLN A 27 -21.33 -2.91 3.29
N ARG A 28 -20.29 -2.12 3.56
CA ARG A 28 -19.70 -1.20 2.56
C ARG A 28 -19.10 -1.93 1.37
N PHE A 29 -18.52 -3.10 1.60
CA PHE A 29 -18.01 -3.95 0.54
C PHE A 29 -19.14 -4.41 -0.39
N GLU A 30 -20.23 -4.93 0.18
CA GLU A 30 -21.40 -5.38 -0.58
C GLU A 30 -22.07 -4.22 -1.33
N GLU A 31 -22.25 -3.06 -0.68
CA GLU A 31 -22.80 -1.86 -1.29
C GLU A 31 -21.94 -1.31 -2.45
N GLY A 32 -20.62 -1.43 -2.33
CA GLY A 32 -19.68 -0.98 -3.34
C GLY A 32 -19.39 -1.99 -4.45
N LEU A 33 -19.88 -3.22 -4.33
CA LEU A 33 -19.60 -4.29 -5.29
C LEU A 33 -20.51 -4.16 -6.50
N SER A 34 -19.90 -4.00 -7.67
CA SER A 34 -20.61 -3.96 -8.95
C SER A 34 -19.87 -4.77 -10.01
N PHE A 35 -20.57 -5.17 -11.07
CA PHE A 35 -20.01 -5.88 -12.21
C PHE A 35 -20.33 -5.09 -13.48
N ASP A 36 -19.30 -4.67 -14.21
CA ASP A 36 -19.43 -3.84 -15.41
C ASP A 36 -19.68 -4.67 -16.70
N GLY A 37 -19.73 -6.00 -16.58
CA GLY A 37 -19.82 -6.93 -17.72
C GLY A 37 -18.50 -7.66 -18.03
N GLU A 38 -17.37 -7.15 -17.55
CA GLU A 38 -16.02 -7.71 -17.74
C GLU A 38 -15.34 -8.04 -16.40
N ARG A 39 -15.42 -7.12 -15.43
CA ARG A 39 -14.75 -7.21 -14.13
C ARG A 39 -15.67 -6.81 -12.99
N TYR A 40 -15.34 -7.28 -11.79
CA TYR A 40 -15.94 -6.76 -10.57
C TYR A 40 -15.19 -5.51 -10.13
N GLU A 41 -15.93 -4.48 -9.79
CA GLU A 41 -15.42 -3.27 -9.17
C GLU A 41 -15.94 -3.20 -7.73
N VAL A 42 -15.08 -2.79 -6.80
CA VAL A 42 -15.45 -2.62 -5.40
C VAL A 42 -14.81 -1.37 -4.82
N HIS A 43 -15.50 -0.73 -3.89
CA HIS A 43 -14.92 0.37 -3.14
C HIS A 43 -13.82 -0.10 -2.19
N LEU A 44 -12.74 0.69 -2.10
CA LEU A 44 -11.69 0.43 -1.12
C LEU A 44 -12.24 0.57 0.30
N PRO A 45 -11.95 -0.39 1.21
CA PRO A 45 -12.52 -0.43 2.56
C PRO A 45 -11.82 0.58 3.48
N TRP A 46 -12.08 1.87 3.26
CA TRP A 46 -11.52 2.94 4.08
C TRP A 46 -12.22 3.01 5.44
N VAL A 47 -11.41 3.12 6.50
CA VAL A 47 -11.91 3.42 7.84
C VAL A 47 -12.44 4.86 7.83
N PRO A 48 -13.66 5.12 8.35
CA PRO A 48 -14.27 6.45 8.30
C PRO A 48 -13.52 7.46 9.18
N SER A 49 -12.88 7.02 10.26
CA SER A 49 -11.96 7.86 11.01
C SER A 49 -10.73 8.12 10.15
N ARG A 50 -10.47 9.40 9.85
CA ARG A 50 -9.23 9.84 9.20
C ARG A 50 -8.20 10.09 10.29
N PRO A 51 -7.35 9.12 10.67
CA PRO A 51 -6.37 9.36 11.71
C PRO A 51 -5.46 10.50 11.28
N SER A 52 -5.14 11.39 12.23
CA SER A 52 -4.09 12.37 12.01
C SER A 52 -2.77 11.62 11.92
N LEU A 53 -2.20 11.54 10.72
CA LEU A 53 -0.91 10.92 10.50
C LEU A 53 0.21 11.91 10.87
N PRO A 54 1.25 11.48 11.60
CA PRO A 54 2.36 12.35 11.93
C PRO A 54 3.15 12.73 10.68
N ASN A 55 3.81 13.90 10.69
CA ASN A 55 4.69 14.26 9.59
C ASN A 55 5.91 13.32 9.55
N ASN A 56 5.98 12.46 8.52
CA ASN A 56 7.05 11.47 8.37
C ASN A 56 8.24 11.95 7.52
N PHE A 57 8.23 13.20 7.04
CA PHE A 57 9.29 13.76 6.19
C PHE A 57 10.70 13.60 6.77
N PRO A 58 10.96 13.89 8.07
CA PRO A 58 12.31 13.73 8.62
C PRO A 58 12.82 12.28 8.53
N GLN A 59 11.93 11.31 8.73
CA GLN A 59 12.25 9.89 8.63
C GLN A 59 12.50 9.48 7.17
N ALA A 60 11.61 9.88 6.25
CA ALA A 60 11.75 9.60 4.83
C ALA A 60 13.05 10.19 4.25
N ARG A 61 13.36 11.45 4.59
CA ARG A 61 14.60 12.11 4.20
C ARG A 61 15.84 11.37 4.72
N ARG A 62 15.84 10.95 5.99
CA ARG A 62 16.96 10.17 6.56
C ARG A 62 17.17 8.84 5.82
N ARG A 63 16.09 8.17 5.44
CA ARG A 63 16.13 6.91 4.68
C ARG A 63 16.64 7.14 3.25
N LEU A 64 16.18 8.19 2.57
CA LEU A 64 16.68 8.58 1.25
C LEU A 64 18.21 8.80 1.27
N LEU A 65 18.71 9.61 2.21
CA LEU A 65 20.15 9.86 2.37
C LEU A 65 20.95 8.57 2.68
N ALA A 66 20.34 7.58 3.33
CA ALA A 66 20.98 6.28 3.54
C ALA A 66 21.06 5.47 2.24
N VAL A 67 20.00 5.48 1.43
CA VAL A 67 19.96 4.86 0.11
C VAL A 67 21.00 5.49 -0.81
N GLU A 68 21.05 6.81 -0.91
CA GLU A 68 22.03 7.53 -1.72
C GLU A 68 23.47 7.18 -1.35
N ARG A 69 23.79 7.16 -0.04
CA ARG A 69 25.12 6.74 0.45
C ARG A 69 25.47 5.30 0.11
N ARG A 70 24.48 4.40 0.12
CA ARG A 70 24.69 2.99 -0.28
C ARG A 70 24.95 2.89 -1.78
N LEU A 71 24.11 3.51 -2.59
CA LEU A 71 24.21 3.50 -4.05
C LEU A 71 25.48 4.18 -4.56
N ALA A 72 25.96 5.22 -3.87
CA ALA A 72 27.22 5.88 -4.19
C ALA A 72 28.44 4.94 -4.11
N ARG A 73 28.33 3.81 -3.41
CA ARG A 73 29.40 2.80 -3.27
C ARG A 73 29.21 1.60 -4.21
N ARG A 74 28.10 1.55 -4.96
CA ARG A 74 27.68 0.39 -5.76
C ARG A 74 27.09 0.87 -7.08
N GLU A 75 27.97 1.04 -8.08
CA GLU A 75 27.61 1.68 -9.35
C GLU A 75 26.54 0.91 -10.13
N GLU A 76 26.57 -0.43 -10.09
CA GLU A 76 25.57 -1.27 -10.73
C GLU A 76 24.17 -1.08 -10.12
N GLU A 77 24.04 -1.19 -8.80
CA GLU A 77 22.77 -0.96 -8.10
C GLU A 77 22.24 0.46 -8.34
N LYS A 78 23.13 1.46 -8.42
CA LYS A 78 22.77 2.85 -8.69
C LYS A 78 22.18 2.99 -10.10
N ARG A 79 22.78 2.33 -11.09
CA ARG A 79 22.29 2.32 -12.48
C ARG A 79 20.91 1.67 -12.58
N GLU A 80 20.72 0.52 -11.96
CA GLU A 80 19.44 -0.20 -11.91
C GLU A 80 18.37 0.64 -11.20
N TYR A 81 18.67 1.15 -10.02
CA TYR A 81 17.76 2.02 -9.27
C TYR A 81 17.29 3.22 -10.10
N ALA A 82 18.23 3.89 -10.78
CA ALA A 82 17.90 5.03 -11.62
C ALA A 82 17.06 4.64 -12.85
N ALA A 83 17.28 3.45 -13.42
CA ALA A 83 16.47 2.94 -14.53
C ALA A 83 15.03 2.63 -14.09
N THR A 84 14.84 1.96 -12.96
CA THR A 84 13.51 1.68 -12.40
C THR A 84 12.75 2.96 -12.08
N MET A 85 13.41 3.95 -11.47
CA MET A 85 12.77 5.24 -11.18
C MET A 85 12.33 5.99 -12.44
N ARG A 86 13.11 5.89 -13.54
CA ARG A 86 12.70 6.46 -14.83
C ARG A 86 11.49 5.75 -15.42
N GLN A 87 11.47 4.41 -15.38
CA GLN A 87 10.33 3.62 -15.87
C GLN A 87 9.02 3.98 -15.14
N TYR A 88 9.06 4.21 -13.82
CA TYR A 88 7.88 4.67 -13.08
C TYR A 88 7.30 5.97 -13.67
N VAL A 89 8.15 6.91 -14.07
CA VAL A 89 7.72 8.19 -14.65
C VAL A 89 7.27 8.02 -16.10
N GLU A 90 8.03 7.27 -16.91
CA GLU A 90 7.73 7.03 -18.33
C GLU A 90 6.41 6.26 -18.51
N ASN A 91 6.11 5.31 -17.62
CA ASN A 91 4.85 4.56 -17.63
C ASN A 91 3.66 5.36 -17.07
N GLY A 92 3.89 6.59 -16.59
CA GLY A 92 2.85 7.41 -15.95
C GLY A 92 2.40 6.90 -14.58
N TRP A 93 3.18 6.03 -13.94
CA TRP A 93 2.89 5.50 -12.59
C TRP A 93 3.35 6.45 -11.49
N ALA A 94 4.24 7.39 -11.81
CA ALA A 94 4.70 8.43 -10.92
C ALA A 94 4.80 9.77 -11.65
N GLU A 95 4.46 10.85 -10.95
CA GLU A 95 4.59 12.21 -11.43
C GLU A 95 5.26 13.10 -10.39
N ARG A 96 5.61 14.33 -10.80
CA ARG A 96 6.16 15.32 -9.88
C ARG A 96 5.07 15.73 -8.88
N ALA A 97 5.29 15.42 -7.61
CA ALA A 97 4.44 15.89 -6.52
C ALA A 97 4.53 17.43 -6.36
N PRO A 98 3.45 18.08 -5.89
CA PRO A 98 3.50 19.50 -5.50
C PRO A 98 4.49 19.72 -4.35
N GLU A 99 5.07 20.93 -4.26
CA GLU A 99 6.07 21.26 -3.24
C GLU A 99 5.51 21.15 -1.81
N ILE A 100 4.25 21.55 -1.64
CA ILE A 100 3.53 21.51 -0.38
C ILE A 100 2.26 20.70 -0.61
N GLY A 101 2.21 19.54 0.04
CA GLY A 101 0.99 18.74 0.08
C GLY A 101 0.07 19.20 1.22
N PRO A 102 -1.20 18.79 1.19
CA PRO A 102 -2.15 19.08 2.26
C PRO A 102 -1.67 18.53 3.60
N GLU A 103 -1.75 19.34 4.66
CA GLU A 103 -1.39 18.95 6.02
C GLU A 103 -2.23 17.75 6.49
N GLY A 104 -1.61 16.80 7.16
CA GLY A 104 -2.25 15.55 7.60
C GLY A 104 -2.63 14.59 6.47
N ARG A 105 -2.36 14.94 5.20
CA ARG A 105 -2.63 14.13 4.00
C ARG A 105 -1.41 13.92 3.11
N THR A 106 -0.24 14.30 3.61
CA THR A 106 1.04 14.13 2.93
C THR A 106 1.84 13.05 3.65
N TRP A 107 2.21 12.01 2.93
CA TRP A 107 3.03 10.93 3.46
C TRP A 107 4.13 10.56 2.47
N TYR A 108 5.38 10.57 2.94
CA TYR A 108 6.54 10.30 2.09
C TYR A 108 6.88 8.82 2.15
N LEU A 109 6.91 8.14 0.99
CA LEU A 109 7.25 6.73 0.94
C LEU A 109 8.76 6.54 1.15
N PRO A 110 9.17 5.62 2.04
CA PRO A 110 10.56 5.21 2.13
C PRO A 110 11.01 4.57 0.82
N HIS A 111 12.09 5.06 0.23
CA HIS A 111 12.69 4.42 -0.92
C HIS A 111 13.36 3.11 -0.48
N HIS A 112 12.73 1.98 -0.76
CA HIS A 112 13.38 0.67 -0.76
C HIS A 112 13.46 0.19 -2.20
N ALA A 113 14.67 -0.10 -2.67
CA ALA A 113 14.83 -0.83 -3.92
C ALA A 113 14.24 -2.23 -3.72
N VAL A 114 13.22 -2.58 -4.50
CA VAL A 114 12.73 -3.94 -4.65
C VAL A 114 13.61 -4.57 -5.71
N TYR A 115 14.54 -5.42 -5.31
CA TYR A 115 15.37 -6.19 -6.22
C TYR A 115 14.59 -7.46 -6.61
N GLN A 116 14.55 -7.78 -7.90
CA GLN A 116 14.07 -9.08 -8.40
C GLN A 116 15.26 -9.99 -8.68
#